data_AF-A0A933WM11-F1
#
_entry.id   AF-A0A933WM11-F1
#
_cell.length_a   1.000
_cell.length_b   1.000
_cell.length_c   1.000
_cell.angle_alpha   90.00
_cell.angle_beta   90.00
_cell.angle_gamma   90.00
#
_symmetry.space_group_name_H-M   'P 1'
#
loop_
_entity.id
_entity.type
_entity.pdbx_description
1 polymer ?
#
loop_
_entity_poly.entity_id
_entity_poly.type
_entity_poly.pdbx_seq_one_letter_code
_entity_poly.pdbx_strand_id
1 'polypeptide(L)'
;MRETLIGRTLAAALLAGALALAWLQSRSSLAKSLAEGLPIPGQLTLHAGPYRSDFLAVYQPRSRTLDVVYPAPKRDQDPAWILSGEFDAPPGEPPIDAADWFLRHARRPGTWLGGSRTLPWLDRLLLFLEFERLGPDSLRPAWLPPDVQAAGLLDRLIMGADVLPAPDRITVEVLNSTAQSGVASRAKNILRLGGADVMSVGNAAGAGRTVVYDRTGRFESAAAVRRMLGCPAARAATQVDLRRLVDVSVVLAGDCPLP
;
A
#
# COMPACT_ATOMS: atom_id res chain seq x y z
N MET A 1 18.05 -25.00 48.83
CA MET A 1 17.72 -23.63 49.29
C MET A 1 18.17 -22.53 48.32
N ARG A 2 19.32 -22.64 47.64
CA ARG A 2 19.73 -21.67 46.58
C ARG A 2 18.86 -21.72 45.32
N GLU A 3 18.47 -22.91 44.86
CA GLU A 3 17.62 -23.07 43.66
C GLU A 3 16.24 -22.42 43.79
N THR A 4 15.64 -22.50 44.98
CA THR A 4 14.35 -21.87 45.28
C THR A 4 14.41 -20.34 45.30
N LEU A 5 15.57 -19.75 45.58
CA LEU A 5 15.78 -18.31 45.57
C LEU A 5 15.91 -17.79 44.12
N ILE A 6 16.69 -18.48 43.29
CA ILE A 6 16.88 -18.13 41.86
C ILE A 6 15.55 -18.20 41.10
N GLY A 7 14.74 -19.26 41.33
CA GLY A 7 13.43 -19.40 40.69
C GLY A 7 12.47 -18.25 41.05
N ARG A 8 12.45 -17.83 42.31
CA ARG A 8 11.60 -16.72 42.77
C ARG A 8 12.03 -15.37 42.21
N THR A 9 13.34 -15.11 42.14
CA THR A 9 13.84 -13.86 41.55
C THR A 9 13.55 -13.77 40.06
N LEU A 10 13.66 -14.88 39.33
CA LEU A 10 13.36 -14.93 37.90
C LEU A 10 11.87 -14.74 37.64
N ALA A 11 11.01 -15.41 38.42
CA ALA A 11 9.56 -15.23 38.34
C ALA A 11 9.13 -13.79 38.65
N ALA A 12 9.70 -13.17 39.68
CA ALA A 12 9.42 -11.77 40.03
C ALA A 12 9.88 -10.81 38.93
N ALA A 13 11.05 -11.04 38.33
CA ALA A 13 11.55 -10.23 37.22
C ALA A 13 10.67 -10.35 35.97
N LEU A 14 10.22 -11.55 35.61
CA LEU A 14 9.29 -11.77 34.49
C LEU A 14 7.94 -11.09 34.74
N LEU A 15 7.40 -11.18 35.96
CA LEU A 15 6.13 -10.56 36.32
C LEU A 15 6.23 -9.03 36.31
N ALA A 16 7.31 -8.47 36.85
CA ALA A 16 7.58 -7.03 36.77
C ALA A 16 7.73 -6.55 35.33
N GLY A 17 8.43 -7.32 34.48
CA GLY A 17 8.55 -7.04 33.04
C GLY A 17 7.19 -7.07 32.33
N ALA A 18 6.35 -8.07 32.62
CA ALA A 18 5.00 -8.17 32.05
C ALA A 18 4.10 -7.00 32.48
N LEU A 19 4.14 -6.61 33.77
CA LEU A 19 3.40 -5.45 34.27
C LEU A 19 3.89 -4.14 33.65
N ALA A 20 5.21 -3.96 33.48
CA ALA A 20 5.77 -2.80 32.83
C ALA A 20 5.33 -2.72 31.36
N LEU A 21 5.33 -3.84 30.63
CA LEU A 21 4.83 -3.91 29.24
C LEU A 21 3.33 -3.62 29.16
N ALA A 22 2.52 -4.19 30.06
CA ALA A 22 1.08 -3.93 30.11
C ALA A 22 0.78 -2.45 30.44
N TRP A 23 1.54 -1.85 31.36
CA TRP A 23 1.45 -0.43 31.66
C TRP A 23 1.84 0.44 30.46
N LEU A 24 2.92 0.09 29.76
CA LEU A 24 3.38 0.79 28.56
C LEU A 24 2.34 0.70 27.43
N GLN A 25 1.75 -0.49 27.24
CA GLN A 25 0.67 -0.75 26.28
C GLN A 25 -0.58 0.07 26.61
N SER A 26 -0.95 0.20 27.90
CA SER A 26 -2.11 0.98 28.33
C SER A 26 -1.99 2.49 28.02
N ARG A 27 -0.77 2.99 27.84
CA ARG A 27 -0.49 4.40 27.54
C ARG A 27 -0.33 4.70 26.06
N SER A 28 -0.14 3.68 25.23
CA SER A 28 0.06 3.85 23.78
C SER A 28 -1.26 3.68 23.05
N SER A 29 -1.74 4.76 22.43
CA SER A 29 -2.91 4.70 21.53
C SER A 29 -2.64 3.78 20.35
N LEU A 30 -1.41 3.78 19.82
CA LEU A 30 -0.99 2.88 18.76
C LEU A 30 -1.08 1.42 19.19
N ALA A 31 -0.52 1.06 20.34
CA ALA A 31 -0.55 -0.32 20.82
C ALA A 31 -1.98 -0.81 21.06
N LYS A 32 -2.88 0.08 21.50
CA LYS A 32 -4.31 -0.19 21.60
C LYS A 32 -4.94 -0.44 20.22
N SER A 33 -4.71 0.46 19.26
CA SER A 33 -5.22 0.29 17.88
C SER A 33 -4.70 -0.99 17.22
N LEU A 34 -3.42 -1.33 17.40
CA LEU A 34 -2.83 -2.58 16.92
C LEU A 34 -3.49 -3.80 17.57
N ALA A 35 -3.73 -3.78 18.89
CA ALA A 35 -4.37 -4.87 19.60
C ALA A 35 -5.84 -5.07 19.21
N GLU A 36 -6.58 -3.98 18.97
CA GLU A 36 -7.98 -4.01 18.54
C GLU A 36 -8.12 -4.26 17.02
N GLY A 37 -7.01 -4.20 16.29
CA GLY A 37 -6.97 -4.30 14.84
C GLY A 37 -7.67 -3.15 14.13
N LEU A 38 -7.68 -1.96 14.75
CA LEU A 38 -8.28 -0.76 14.20
C LEU A 38 -7.35 -0.12 13.17
N PRO A 39 -7.89 0.42 12.06
CA PRO A 39 -7.09 1.17 11.09
C PRO A 39 -6.41 2.38 11.73
N ILE A 40 -5.15 2.59 11.35
CA ILE A 40 -4.28 3.63 11.91
C ILE A 40 -3.98 4.62 10.78
N PRO A 41 -4.74 5.73 10.69
CA PRO A 41 -4.47 6.76 9.70
C PRO A 41 -3.21 7.54 10.10
N GLY A 42 -2.47 7.99 9.10
CA GLY A 42 -1.29 8.82 9.22
C GLY A 42 -1.06 9.62 7.96
N GLN A 43 -0.10 10.54 8.02
CA GLN A 43 0.36 11.29 6.86
C GLN A 43 1.79 10.85 6.55
N LEU A 44 2.04 10.54 5.29
CA LEU A 44 3.36 10.23 4.77
C LEU A 44 3.77 11.37 3.85
N THR A 45 4.86 12.06 4.16
CA THR A 45 5.43 13.07 3.28
C THR A 45 6.68 12.51 2.63
N LEU A 46 6.71 12.53 1.30
CA LEU A 46 7.90 12.24 0.51
C LEU A 46 8.39 13.52 -0.15
N HIS A 47 9.68 13.79 -0.02
CA HIS A 47 10.40 14.83 -0.75
C HIS A 47 11.01 14.19 -2.00
N ALA A 48 11.54 14.93 -2.97
CA ALA A 48 11.90 14.43 -4.29
C ALA A 48 12.76 15.47 -5.01
N GLY A 49 14.02 15.65 -4.57
CA GLY A 49 14.74 16.88 -4.89
C GLY A 49 13.94 18.10 -4.42
N PRO A 50 13.56 19.06 -5.30
CA PRO A 50 12.77 20.22 -4.91
C PRO A 50 11.28 19.91 -4.68
N TYR A 51 10.80 18.73 -5.06
CA TYR A 51 9.37 18.40 -5.01
C TYR A 51 8.99 17.80 -3.65
N ARG A 52 7.82 18.18 -3.15
CA ARG A 52 7.21 17.60 -1.95
C ARG A 52 5.86 17.01 -2.33
N SER A 53 5.61 15.79 -1.91
CA SER A 53 4.37 15.06 -2.12
C SER A 53 3.88 14.48 -0.80
N ASP A 54 2.67 14.84 -0.45
CA ASP A 54 2.03 14.39 0.78
C ASP A 54 0.97 13.35 0.44
N PHE A 55 1.01 12.25 1.19
CA PHE A 55 0.16 11.10 1.02
C PHE A 55 -0.60 10.87 2.31
N LEU A 56 -1.86 10.48 2.17
CA LEU A 56 -2.61 9.90 3.27
C LEU A 56 -2.24 8.41 3.35
N ALA A 57 -1.77 7.97 4.51
CA ALA A 57 -1.40 6.59 4.76
C ALA A 57 -2.42 5.97 5.72
N VAL A 58 -2.90 4.77 5.45
CA VAL A 58 -3.76 4.04 6.38
C VAL A 58 -3.18 2.65 6.58
N TYR A 59 -2.67 2.38 7.78
CA TYR A 59 -2.22 1.04 8.15
C TYR A 59 -3.39 0.22 8.68
N GLN A 60 -3.61 -0.96 8.13
CA GLN A 60 -4.63 -1.91 8.55
C GLN A 60 -3.96 -3.08 9.29
N PRO A 61 -4.00 -3.14 10.63
CA PRO A 61 -3.24 -4.14 11.38
C PRO A 61 -3.72 -5.58 11.17
N ARG A 62 -5.02 -5.78 10.89
CA ARG A 62 -5.62 -7.12 10.68
C ARG A 62 -5.11 -7.79 9.42
N SER A 63 -5.13 -7.06 8.32
CA SER A 63 -4.67 -7.51 7.00
C SER A 63 -3.16 -7.28 6.79
N ARG A 64 -2.52 -6.52 7.69
CA ARG A 64 -1.13 -6.03 7.56
C ARG A 64 -0.90 -5.38 6.20
N THR A 65 -1.78 -4.46 5.85
CA THR A 65 -1.68 -3.68 4.62
C THR A 65 -1.52 -2.20 4.92
N LEU A 66 -0.82 -1.50 4.05
CA LEU A 66 -0.62 -0.07 4.13
C LEU A 66 -1.14 0.55 2.83
N ASP A 67 -2.26 1.24 2.93
CA ASP A 67 -2.79 2.01 1.83
C ASP A 67 -2.09 3.37 1.77
N VAL A 68 -1.52 3.70 0.62
CA VAL A 68 -0.80 4.96 0.38
C VAL A 68 -1.59 5.73 -0.66
N VAL A 69 -2.41 6.66 -0.19
CA VAL A 69 -3.33 7.43 -1.01
C VAL A 69 -2.70 8.77 -1.36
N TYR A 70 -2.50 8.99 -2.64
CA TYR A 70 -2.09 10.29 -3.15
C TYR A 70 -3.33 11.15 -3.41
N PRO A 71 -3.51 12.27 -2.70
CA PRO A 71 -4.48 13.27 -3.11
C PRO A 71 -4.06 13.77 -4.49
N ALA A 72 -4.92 13.59 -5.50
CA ALA A 72 -4.62 14.10 -6.83
C ALA A 72 -4.16 15.57 -6.73
N PRO A 73 -3.07 15.97 -7.41
CA PRO A 73 -2.57 17.32 -7.30
C PRO A 73 -3.71 18.25 -7.73
N LYS A 74 -4.05 19.22 -6.87
CA LYS A 74 -4.95 20.31 -7.27
C LYS A 74 -4.33 20.91 -8.53
N ARG A 75 -5.08 20.85 -9.64
CA ARG A 75 -4.64 21.29 -10.97
C ARG A 75 -4.19 22.77 -11.02
N ASP A 76 -4.35 23.52 -9.91
CA ASP A 76 -4.14 24.96 -9.76
C ASP A 76 -3.27 25.41 -8.56
N GLN A 77 -2.57 24.54 -7.80
CA GLN A 77 -1.84 24.99 -6.61
C GLN A 77 -0.32 24.75 -6.66
N ASP A 78 0.40 25.86 -6.84
CA ASP A 78 1.81 26.10 -6.53
C ASP A 78 2.02 25.95 -5.00
N PRO A 79 2.72 24.94 -4.47
CA PRO A 79 2.63 24.63 -3.05
C PRO A 79 3.79 25.21 -2.25
N ALA A 80 3.58 26.41 -1.71
CA ALA A 80 4.23 26.85 -0.49
C ALA A 80 3.43 26.34 0.72
N TRP A 81 3.81 25.20 1.31
CA TRP A 81 3.29 24.80 2.62
C TRP A 81 4.25 23.92 3.44
N ILE A 82 4.06 24.04 4.76
CA ILE A 82 5.04 23.98 5.85
C ILE A 82 4.88 22.66 6.65
N LEU A 83 5.99 22.21 7.28
CA LEU A 83 6.18 21.07 8.21
C LEU A 83 6.65 19.74 7.59
N SER A 84 7.85 19.32 7.99
CA SER A 84 8.81 18.52 7.22
C SER A 84 9.31 17.27 7.98
N GLY A 85 9.59 16.22 7.20
CA GLY A 85 10.41 15.04 7.52
C GLY A 85 10.93 14.47 6.19
N GLU A 86 12.24 14.25 6.07
CA GLU A 86 13.02 14.53 4.84
C GLU A 86 13.49 13.25 4.09
N PHE A 87 12.99 12.97 2.86
CA PHE A 87 13.48 11.86 1.99
C PHE A 87 13.04 11.98 0.51
N ASP A 88 13.84 11.58 -0.50
CA ASP A 88 13.62 11.73 -1.98
C ASP A 88 12.65 10.75 -2.71
N ALA A 89 11.81 11.21 -3.67
CA ALA A 89 10.89 10.49 -4.55
C ALA A 89 11.11 10.85 -6.04
N PRO A 90 10.78 9.97 -6.99
CA PRO A 90 11.12 10.17 -8.41
C PRO A 90 9.95 10.71 -9.29
N PRO A 91 10.24 11.23 -10.50
CA PRO A 91 9.23 11.60 -11.50
C PRO A 91 8.61 10.35 -12.16
N GLY A 92 7.31 10.12 -11.96
CA GLY A 92 6.59 8.96 -12.50
C GLY A 92 5.15 8.86 -12.00
N GLU A 93 4.64 7.65 -11.78
CA GLU A 93 3.31 7.38 -11.22
C GLU A 93 3.37 7.57 -9.69
N PRO A 94 2.95 8.74 -9.14
CA PRO A 94 3.39 9.15 -7.80
C PRO A 94 3.06 8.15 -6.69
N PRO A 95 1.86 7.53 -6.65
CA PRO A 95 1.57 6.49 -5.66
C PRO A 95 2.45 5.25 -5.78
N ILE A 96 2.74 4.79 -7.00
CA ILE A 96 3.54 3.59 -7.23
C ILE A 96 4.98 3.85 -6.83
N ASP A 97 5.51 4.99 -7.25
CA ASP A 97 6.87 5.38 -6.92
C ASP A 97 7.05 5.65 -5.42
N ALA A 98 6.02 6.22 -4.77
CA ALA A 98 5.95 6.36 -3.32
C ALA A 98 5.95 5.01 -2.61
N ALA A 99 5.17 4.04 -3.08
CA ALA A 99 5.13 2.69 -2.52
C ALA A 99 6.48 1.96 -2.72
N ASP A 100 7.06 2.02 -3.92
CA ASP A 100 8.37 1.46 -4.22
C ASP A 100 9.47 2.11 -3.36
N TRP A 101 9.41 3.44 -3.18
CA TRP A 101 10.30 4.16 -2.28
C TRP A 101 10.13 3.69 -0.83
N PHE A 102 8.88 3.58 -0.37
CA PHE A 102 8.57 3.15 0.99
C PHE A 102 9.10 1.75 1.26
N LEU A 103 8.91 0.77 0.36
CA LEU A 103 9.47 -0.57 0.53
C LEU A 103 10.99 -0.57 0.69
N ARG A 104 11.70 0.30 -0.05
CA ARG A 104 13.16 0.40 0.02
C ARG A 104 13.65 1.02 1.34
N HIS A 105 12.86 1.89 1.96
CA HIS A 105 13.31 2.70 3.09
C HIS A 105 12.66 2.35 4.43
N ALA A 106 11.45 1.78 4.42
CA ALA A 106 10.72 1.39 5.62
C ALA A 106 11.46 0.31 6.43
N ARG A 107 12.30 -0.49 5.76
CA ARG A 107 13.14 -1.52 6.41
C ARG A 107 14.45 -1.00 7.00
N ARG A 108 14.68 0.31 6.94
CA ARG A 108 15.89 0.93 7.51
C ARG A 108 15.52 1.51 8.88
N PRO A 109 16.10 1.02 9.98
CA PRO A 109 15.76 1.49 11.34
C PRO A 109 16.03 2.99 11.52
N GLY A 110 17.03 3.54 10.82
CA GLY A 110 17.34 4.98 10.84
C GLY A 110 16.23 5.88 10.29
N THR A 111 15.42 5.39 9.35
CA THR A 111 14.32 6.15 8.72
C THR A 111 13.24 6.51 9.76
N TRP A 112 12.93 5.58 10.67
CA TRP A 112 11.85 5.75 11.67
C TRP A 112 12.28 6.46 12.94
N LEU A 113 13.56 6.31 13.34
CA LEU A 113 14.08 6.91 14.55
C LEU A 113 14.26 8.43 14.42
N GLY A 114 14.51 8.95 13.22
CA GLY A 114 14.70 10.38 12.94
C GLY A 114 13.45 11.15 12.51
N GLY A 115 12.48 10.50 11.84
CA GLY A 115 11.41 11.19 11.10
C GLY A 115 10.22 11.70 11.91
N SER A 116 9.94 11.12 13.09
CA SER A 116 8.80 11.53 13.92
C SER A 116 9.25 11.82 15.36
N ARG A 117 9.52 13.09 15.66
CA ARG A 117 9.79 13.54 17.03
C ARG A 117 8.52 13.55 17.91
N THR A 118 7.34 13.44 17.31
CA THR A 118 6.05 13.52 17.99
C THR A 118 5.60 12.18 18.56
N LEU A 119 6.02 11.05 17.97
CA LEU A 119 5.67 9.73 18.47
C LEU A 119 6.58 9.27 19.62
N PRO A 120 6.01 8.72 20.72
CA PRO A 120 6.77 8.02 21.74
C PRO A 120 7.71 6.97 21.14
N TRP A 121 8.86 6.74 21.78
CA TRP A 121 9.86 5.80 21.26
C TRP A 121 9.33 4.37 21.10
N LEU A 122 8.42 3.95 21.99
CA LEU A 122 7.76 2.64 21.88
C LEU A 122 6.91 2.55 20.61
N ASP A 123 6.11 3.58 20.33
CA ASP A 123 5.22 3.60 19.17
C ASP A 123 6.04 3.53 17.88
N ARG A 124 7.19 4.21 17.86
CA ARG A 124 8.16 4.11 16.76
C ARG A 124 8.70 2.70 16.61
N LEU A 125 9.06 2.03 17.71
CA LEU A 125 9.54 0.65 17.69
C LEU A 125 8.44 -0.32 17.21
N LEU A 126 7.20 -0.16 17.68
CA LEU A 126 6.07 -0.99 17.28
C LEU A 126 5.75 -0.83 15.79
N LEU A 127 5.68 0.42 15.29
CA LEU A 127 5.50 0.68 13.86
C LEU A 127 6.64 0.08 13.03
N PHE A 128 7.89 0.25 13.46
CA PHE A 128 9.04 -0.35 12.79
C PHE A 128 8.90 -1.87 12.68
N LEU A 129 8.57 -2.55 13.80
CA LEU A 129 8.37 -4.01 13.81
C LEU A 129 7.20 -4.46 12.93
N GLU A 130 6.13 -3.68 12.85
CA GLU A 130 5.00 -3.95 11.96
C GLU A 130 5.37 -3.72 10.49
N PHE A 131 6.14 -2.68 10.18
CA PHE A 131 6.56 -2.37 8.81
C PHE A 131 7.64 -3.30 8.27
N GLU A 132 8.50 -3.85 9.13
CA GLU A 132 9.40 -4.96 8.77
C GLU A 132 8.63 -6.20 8.26
N ARG A 133 7.39 -6.39 8.73
CA ARG A 133 6.52 -7.51 8.33
C ARG A 133 5.76 -7.25 7.03
N LEU A 134 5.80 -6.02 6.49
CA LEU A 134 5.11 -5.71 5.23
C LEU A 134 5.82 -6.38 4.05
N GLY A 135 5.01 -7.12 3.28
CA GLY A 135 5.41 -7.65 1.98
C GLY A 135 5.21 -6.63 0.87
N PRO A 136 5.73 -6.90 -0.34
CA PRO A 136 5.48 -6.06 -1.52
C PRO A 136 3.98 -5.93 -1.84
N ASP A 137 3.21 -6.99 -1.62
CA ASP A 137 1.74 -7.02 -1.82
C ASP A 137 0.96 -6.32 -0.69
N SER A 138 1.61 -5.99 0.42
CA SER A 138 0.98 -5.31 1.53
C SER A 138 0.82 -3.81 1.28
N LEU A 139 1.58 -3.24 0.34
CA LEU A 139 1.43 -1.84 -0.04
C LEU A 139 0.37 -1.68 -1.12
N ARG A 140 -0.56 -0.78 -0.86
CA ARG A 140 -1.70 -0.51 -1.73
C ARG A 140 -1.65 0.96 -2.18
N PRO A 141 -0.85 1.27 -3.21
CA PRO A 141 -0.81 2.62 -3.74
C PRO A 141 -2.15 2.97 -4.38
N ALA A 142 -2.71 4.12 -4.04
CA ALA A 142 -3.99 4.57 -4.55
C ALA A 142 -3.96 6.04 -4.95
N TRP A 143 -4.74 6.40 -5.97
CA TRP A 143 -5.08 7.79 -6.25
C TRP A 143 -6.40 8.12 -5.57
N LEU A 144 -6.48 9.28 -4.91
CA LEU A 144 -7.75 9.81 -4.46
C LEU A 144 -8.50 10.40 -5.67
N PRO A 145 -9.71 9.92 -5.99
CA PRO A 145 -10.55 10.53 -7.01
C PRO A 145 -10.87 12.00 -6.64
N PRO A 146 -11.08 12.89 -7.62
CA PRO A 146 -11.40 14.29 -7.33
C PRO A 146 -12.87 14.54 -6.91
N ASP A 147 -13.73 13.51 -6.94
CA ASP A 147 -15.19 13.65 -6.87
C ASP A 147 -15.83 12.77 -5.76
N VAL A 148 -17.14 12.51 -5.89
CA VAL A 148 -17.95 11.67 -4.99
C VAL A 148 -17.36 10.28 -4.76
N GLN A 149 -16.52 9.78 -5.67
CA GLN A 149 -15.85 8.49 -5.52
C GLN A 149 -14.76 8.53 -4.43
N ALA A 150 -14.25 9.71 -4.08
CA ALA A 150 -13.29 9.90 -2.99
C ALA A 150 -13.87 9.48 -1.64
N ALA A 151 -15.12 9.87 -1.36
CA ALA A 151 -15.78 9.50 -0.11
C ALA A 151 -15.94 7.97 0.01
N GLY A 152 -16.39 7.32 -1.07
CA GLY A 152 -16.52 5.86 -1.09
C GLY A 152 -15.19 5.12 -0.98
N LEU A 153 -14.11 5.66 -1.55
CA LEU A 153 -12.76 5.10 -1.37
C LEU A 153 -12.27 5.28 0.07
N LEU A 154 -12.35 6.50 0.62
CA LEU A 154 -11.91 6.81 1.98
C LEU A 154 -12.69 6.00 3.03
N ASP A 155 -14.00 5.86 2.86
CA ASP A 155 -14.84 5.05 3.75
C ASP A 155 -14.35 3.60 3.79
N ARG A 156 -14.04 3.01 2.64
CA ARG A 156 -13.48 1.64 2.59
C ARG A 156 -12.09 1.53 3.20
N LEU A 157 -11.25 2.53 3.02
CA LEU A 157 -9.92 2.57 3.62
C LEU A 157 -10.00 2.66 5.15
N ILE A 158 -10.94 3.45 5.67
CA ILE A 158 -11.12 3.66 7.11
C ILE A 158 -11.88 2.49 7.76
N MET A 159 -12.86 1.89 7.07
CA MET A 159 -13.63 0.76 7.59
C MET A 159 -12.91 -0.58 7.42
N GLY A 160 -11.92 -0.66 6.53
CA GLY A 160 -11.21 -1.88 6.16
C GLY A 160 -11.84 -2.56 4.93
N ALA A 161 -10.98 -2.96 3.98
CA ALA A 161 -11.40 -3.56 2.70
C ALA A 161 -12.01 -4.98 2.84
N ASP A 162 -11.80 -5.64 3.99
CA ASP A 162 -12.22 -7.02 4.26
C ASP A 162 -13.75 -7.24 4.30
N VAL A 163 -14.54 -6.17 4.19
CA VAL A 163 -16.01 -6.24 4.35
C VAL A 163 -16.72 -6.66 3.06
N LEU A 164 -16.07 -6.59 1.89
CA LEU A 164 -16.74 -6.89 0.61
C LEU A 164 -16.52 -8.36 0.16
N PRO A 165 -17.59 -9.12 -0.13
CA PRO A 165 -17.45 -10.48 -0.66
C PRO A 165 -16.69 -10.46 -2.00
N ALA A 166 -15.81 -11.44 -2.19
CA ALA A 166 -15.02 -11.56 -3.42
C ALA A 166 -15.95 -11.68 -4.64
N PRO A 167 -15.64 -11.00 -5.77
CA PRO A 167 -16.43 -11.15 -6.98
C PRO A 167 -16.26 -12.56 -7.57
N ASP A 168 -17.33 -13.11 -8.14
CA ASP A 168 -17.32 -14.45 -8.76
C ASP A 168 -16.30 -14.55 -9.89
N ARG A 169 -16.09 -13.46 -10.64
CA ARG A 169 -15.06 -13.30 -11.68
C ARG A 169 -14.55 -11.87 -11.69
N ILE A 170 -13.25 -11.71 -11.94
CA ILE A 170 -12.62 -10.39 -12.12
C ILE A 170 -12.71 -10.02 -13.58
N THR A 171 -13.43 -8.93 -13.89
CA THR A 171 -13.52 -8.37 -15.24
C THR A 171 -12.31 -7.51 -15.55
N VAL A 172 -11.70 -7.70 -16.72
CA VAL A 172 -10.41 -7.08 -17.07
C VAL A 172 -10.45 -6.44 -18.45
N GLU A 173 -9.92 -5.22 -18.58
CA GLU A 173 -9.46 -4.68 -19.86
C GLU A 173 -7.94 -4.76 -19.97
N VAL A 174 -7.43 -5.06 -21.17
CA VAL A 174 -5.98 -5.15 -21.42
C VAL A 174 -5.58 -4.11 -22.46
N LEU A 175 -4.66 -3.23 -22.09
CA LEU A 175 -4.19 -2.13 -22.91
C LEU A 175 -2.70 -2.31 -23.22
N ASN A 176 -2.35 -2.32 -24.50
CA ASN A 176 -0.96 -2.35 -24.94
C ASN A 176 -0.40 -0.93 -25.02
N SER A 177 0.67 -0.64 -24.29
CA SER A 177 1.40 0.62 -24.39
C SER A 177 2.77 0.47 -25.09
N THR A 178 3.08 -0.73 -25.58
CA THR A 178 4.32 -1.02 -26.31
C THR A 178 4.17 -0.75 -27.81
N ALA A 179 5.29 -0.62 -28.51
CA ALA A 179 5.32 -0.57 -29.98
C ALA A 179 5.08 -1.95 -30.63
N GLN A 180 5.04 -3.04 -29.85
CA GLN A 180 4.92 -4.40 -30.38
C GLN A 180 3.45 -4.81 -30.51
N SER A 181 3.06 -5.28 -31.70
CA SER A 181 1.73 -5.85 -31.92
C SER A 181 1.58 -7.20 -31.22
N GLY A 182 0.35 -7.53 -30.79
CA GLY A 182 0.02 -8.87 -30.26
C GLY A 182 0.33 -9.09 -28.77
N VAL A 183 1.03 -8.17 -28.11
CA VAL A 183 1.35 -8.27 -26.66
C VAL A 183 0.08 -8.37 -25.81
N ALA A 184 -0.91 -7.49 -26.02
CA ALA A 184 -2.16 -7.55 -25.27
C ALA A 184 -3.02 -8.79 -25.60
N SER A 185 -2.88 -9.36 -26.80
CA SER A 185 -3.56 -10.62 -27.14
C SER A 185 -2.97 -11.81 -26.39
N ARG A 186 -1.65 -11.85 -26.19
CA ARG A 186 -1.00 -12.86 -25.32
C ARG A 186 -1.43 -12.71 -23.87
N ALA A 187 -1.40 -11.49 -23.34
CA ALA A 187 -1.88 -11.21 -21.98
C ALA A 187 -3.33 -11.63 -21.77
N LYS A 188 -4.23 -11.32 -22.72
CA LYS A 188 -5.62 -11.78 -22.69
C LYS A 188 -5.72 -13.30 -22.50
N ASN A 189 -4.94 -14.07 -23.27
CA ASN A 189 -4.97 -15.53 -23.19
C ASN A 189 -4.47 -16.03 -21.83
N ILE A 190 -3.35 -15.49 -21.33
CA ILE A 190 -2.81 -15.81 -20.00
C ILE A 190 -3.85 -15.52 -18.90
N LEU A 191 -4.46 -14.34 -18.92
CA LEU A 191 -5.46 -13.92 -17.94
C LEU A 191 -6.72 -14.79 -17.96
N ARG A 192 -7.22 -15.14 -19.16
CA ARG A 192 -8.37 -16.04 -19.29
C ARG A 192 -8.07 -17.44 -18.77
N LEU A 193 -6.88 -17.97 -19.04
CA LEU A 193 -6.42 -19.24 -18.47
C LEU A 193 -6.30 -19.16 -16.93
N GLY A 194 -5.96 -17.99 -16.40
CA GLY A 194 -5.94 -17.69 -14.96
C GLY A 194 -7.32 -17.48 -14.32
N GLY A 195 -8.41 -17.52 -15.08
CA GLY A 195 -9.79 -17.38 -14.59
C GLY A 195 -10.35 -15.96 -14.60
N ALA A 196 -9.63 -14.98 -15.14
CA ALA A 196 -10.13 -13.62 -15.32
C ALA A 196 -11.02 -13.50 -16.58
N ASP A 197 -12.04 -12.65 -16.51
CA ASP A 197 -12.93 -12.39 -17.64
C ASP A 197 -12.49 -11.15 -18.42
N VAL A 198 -11.73 -11.36 -19.49
CA VAL A 198 -11.20 -10.26 -20.29
C VAL A 198 -12.28 -9.73 -21.25
N MET A 199 -12.80 -8.54 -20.93
CA MET A 199 -13.87 -7.84 -21.64
C MET A 199 -13.38 -7.14 -22.91
N SER A 200 -12.22 -6.49 -22.85
CA SER A 200 -11.70 -5.70 -23.97
C SER A 200 -10.18 -5.77 -24.07
N VAL A 201 -9.69 -5.57 -25.30
CA VAL A 201 -8.27 -5.43 -25.61
C VAL A 201 -8.09 -4.17 -26.46
N GLY A 202 -7.16 -3.31 -26.10
CA GLY A 202 -6.90 -2.06 -26.79
C GLY A 202 -5.45 -1.61 -26.71
N ASN A 203 -5.22 -0.36 -27.08
CA ASN A 203 -3.93 0.31 -26.95
C ASN A 203 -4.06 1.46 -25.94
N ALA A 204 -2.96 1.77 -25.25
CA ALA A 204 -2.82 2.93 -24.39
C ALA A 204 -1.61 3.76 -24.84
N ALA A 205 -1.56 5.02 -24.42
CA ALA A 205 -0.36 5.84 -24.59
C ALA A 205 0.83 5.20 -23.86
N GLY A 206 2.04 5.40 -24.38
CA GLY A 206 3.27 4.73 -23.94
C GLY A 206 3.50 4.87 -22.44
N ALA A 207 3.27 3.79 -21.69
CA ALA A 207 3.56 3.70 -20.27
C ALA A 207 5.02 3.29 -20.08
N GLY A 208 5.68 3.87 -19.09
CA GLY A 208 7.08 3.53 -18.78
C GLY A 208 7.25 2.15 -18.13
N ARG A 209 6.17 1.58 -17.56
CA ARG A 209 6.17 0.30 -16.84
C ARG A 209 4.80 -0.37 -16.92
N THR A 210 4.76 -1.67 -16.65
CA THR A 210 3.51 -2.43 -16.65
C THR A 210 2.76 -2.22 -15.34
N VAL A 211 1.50 -1.79 -15.44
CA VAL A 211 0.67 -1.45 -14.27
C VAL A 211 -0.71 -2.08 -14.38
N VAL A 212 -1.18 -2.64 -13.26
CA VAL A 212 -2.50 -3.21 -13.09
C VAL A 212 -3.30 -2.29 -12.19
N TYR A 213 -4.24 -1.54 -12.78
CA TYR A 213 -5.09 -0.60 -12.08
C TYR A 213 -6.36 -1.26 -11.57
N ASP A 214 -6.62 -1.18 -10.28
CA ASP A 214 -7.93 -1.46 -9.70
C ASP A 214 -8.86 -0.25 -9.95
N ARG A 215 -9.98 -0.50 -10.65
CA ARG A 215 -10.96 0.52 -11.05
C ARG A 215 -12.15 0.61 -10.12
N THR A 216 -12.31 -0.35 -9.22
CA THR A 216 -13.49 -0.45 -8.34
C THR A 216 -13.19 -0.16 -6.89
N GLY A 217 -11.91 -0.03 -6.51
CA GLY A 217 -11.47 0.14 -5.14
C GLY A 217 -11.32 -1.20 -4.39
N ARG A 218 -11.11 -2.30 -5.12
CA ARG A 218 -10.81 -3.65 -4.62
C ARG A 218 -9.41 -4.04 -5.06
N PHE A 219 -8.40 -3.58 -4.32
CA PHE A 219 -6.99 -3.78 -4.66
C PHE A 219 -6.62 -5.27 -4.85
N GLU A 220 -7.29 -6.16 -4.13
CA GLU A 220 -7.12 -7.61 -4.20
C GLU A 220 -7.35 -8.15 -5.61
N SER A 221 -8.29 -7.56 -6.36
CA SER A 221 -8.56 -7.90 -7.76
C SER A 221 -7.37 -7.55 -8.65
N ALA A 222 -6.81 -6.35 -8.51
CA ALA A 222 -5.62 -5.95 -9.25
C ALA A 222 -4.39 -6.80 -8.87
N ALA A 223 -4.22 -7.10 -7.58
CA ALA A 223 -3.15 -7.98 -7.11
C ALA A 223 -3.28 -9.41 -7.65
N ALA A 224 -4.51 -9.95 -7.73
CA ALA A 224 -4.78 -11.26 -8.32
C ALA A 224 -4.45 -11.27 -9.82
N VAL A 225 -4.92 -10.28 -10.57
CA VAL A 225 -4.62 -10.14 -12.02
C VAL A 225 -3.12 -9.99 -12.26
N ARG A 226 -2.41 -9.22 -11.42
CA ARG A 226 -0.95 -9.10 -11.47
C ARG A 226 -0.25 -10.45 -11.30
N ARG A 227 -0.70 -11.27 -10.34
CA ARG A 227 -0.16 -12.63 -10.14
C ARG A 227 -0.47 -13.54 -11.33
N MET A 228 -1.68 -13.46 -11.91
CA MET A 228 -2.05 -14.23 -13.11
C MET A 228 -1.18 -13.90 -14.32
N LEU A 229 -0.79 -12.63 -14.50
CA LEU A 229 0.14 -12.23 -15.57
C LEU A 229 1.53 -12.88 -15.46
N GLY A 230 1.92 -13.34 -14.26
CA GLY A 230 3.22 -13.98 -14.03
C GLY A 230 4.40 -13.01 -14.20
N CYS A 231 4.17 -11.71 -14.07
CA CYS A 231 5.14 -10.67 -14.40
C CYS A 231 5.66 -9.95 -13.14
N PRO A 232 6.89 -10.23 -12.68
CA PRO A 232 7.41 -9.67 -11.43
C PRO A 232 7.64 -8.15 -11.47
N ALA A 233 7.90 -7.60 -12.65
CA ALA A 233 8.07 -6.16 -12.85
C ALA A 233 6.74 -5.40 -12.71
N ALA A 234 5.60 -6.05 -13.00
CA ALA A 234 4.30 -5.41 -12.95
C ALA A 234 3.97 -4.90 -11.53
N ARG A 235 3.37 -3.71 -11.48
CA ARG A 235 2.88 -3.09 -10.24
C ARG A 235 1.35 -3.08 -10.24
N ALA A 236 0.76 -3.10 -9.05
CA ALA A 236 -0.69 -2.92 -8.87
C ALA A 236 -0.94 -1.61 -8.12
N ALA A 237 -2.00 -0.90 -8.50
CA ALA A 237 -2.39 0.34 -7.85
C ALA A 237 -3.90 0.59 -8.01
N THR A 238 -4.52 1.29 -7.07
CA THR A 238 -5.95 1.63 -7.13
C THR A 238 -6.16 2.99 -7.77
N GLN A 239 -6.80 3.01 -8.94
CA GLN A 239 -7.22 4.22 -9.64
C GLN A 239 -8.69 4.07 -10.02
N VAL A 240 -9.57 4.41 -9.08
CA VAL A 240 -11.02 4.22 -9.23
C VAL A 240 -11.53 4.99 -10.45
N ASP A 241 -12.16 4.26 -11.38
CA ASP A 241 -12.83 4.81 -12.56
C ASP A 241 -13.99 3.89 -12.94
N LEU A 242 -15.13 4.09 -12.29
CA LEU A 242 -16.33 3.26 -12.48
C LEU A 242 -16.92 3.37 -13.90
N ARG A 243 -16.49 4.34 -14.72
CA ARG A 243 -16.96 4.50 -16.11
C ARG A 243 -16.40 3.45 -17.05
N ARG A 244 -15.29 2.79 -16.68
CA ARG A 244 -14.64 1.74 -17.48
C ARG A 244 -15.45 0.44 -17.51
N LEU A 245 -16.40 0.25 -16.59
CA LEU A 245 -17.24 -0.95 -16.47
C LEU A 245 -16.44 -2.28 -16.37
N VAL A 246 -15.21 -2.20 -15.84
CA VAL A 246 -14.36 -3.35 -15.54
C VAL A 246 -13.80 -3.19 -14.13
N ASP A 247 -13.44 -4.31 -13.50
CA ASP A 247 -12.82 -4.29 -12.18
C ASP A 247 -11.37 -3.83 -12.25
N VAL A 248 -10.66 -4.24 -13.30
CA VAL A 248 -9.21 -4.05 -13.45
C VAL A 248 -8.84 -3.62 -14.88
N SER A 249 -7.91 -2.67 -14.98
CA SER A 249 -7.25 -2.34 -16.25
C SER A 249 -5.78 -2.73 -16.19
N VAL A 250 -5.33 -3.56 -17.13
CA VAL A 250 -3.91 -3.92 -17.28
C VAL A 250 -3.30 -3.06 -18.38
N VAL A 251 -2.33 -2.20 -18.05
CA VAL A 251 -1.52 -1.46 -19.02
C VAL A 251 -0.16 -2.14 -19.15
N LEU A 252 0.10 -2.74 -20.30
CA LEU A 252 1.32 -3.50 -20.59
C LEU A 252 2.39 -2.58 -21.18
N ALA A 253 3.59 -2.60 -20.62
CA ALA A 253 4.77 -1.91 -21.13
C ALA A 253 5.89 -2.90 -21.46
N GLY A 254 7.05 -2.38 -21.91
CA GLY A 254 8.17 -3.19 -22.39
C GLY A 254 8.94 -3.96 -21.31
N ASP A 255 8.66 -3.69 -20.03
CA ASP A 255 9.27 -4.33 -18.85
C ASP A 255 8.66 -5.69 -18.50
N CYS A 256 7.61 -6.11 -19.22
CA CYS A 256 6.85 -7.30 -18.92
C CYS A 256 6.87 -8.31 -20.08
N PRO A 257 7.93 -9.12 -20.20
CA PRO A 257 7.99 -10.18 -21.21
C PRO A 257 6.99 -11.27 -20.84
N LEU A 258 5.92 -11.36 -21.62
CA LEU A 258 4.93 -12.43 -21.50
C LEU A 258 5.47 -13.71 -22.18
N PRO A 259 5.24 -14.89 -21.59
CA PRO A 259 5.62 -16.17 -22.19
C PRO A 259 4.93 -16.44 -23.53
#